data_AF-A0A0D8I4W9-F1
#
_entry.id   AF-A0A0D8I4W9-F1
#
_cell.length_a   1.000
_cell.length_b   1.000
_cell.length_c   1.000
_cell.angle_alpha   90.00
_cell.angle_beta   90.00
_cell.angle_gamma   90.00
#
_symmetry.space_group_name_H-M   'P 1'
#
loop_
_entity.id
_entity.type
_entity.pdbx_description
1 polymer ?
#
loop_
_entity_poly.entity_id
_entity_poly.type
_entity_poly.pdbx_seq_one_letter_code
_entity_poly.pdbx_strand_id
1 'polypeptide(L)'
;MRTSYFDVVDIVADGSVGSPLQANGLQVPALVLDTSQRPDLDDVFHAHSFDHLNNGDVRTIWSSQTNGRWVGLEVNFERPVETRAIIRFPVPHYSALVHLALSSQSIIIHRGQPGSKFKDIYLPTEDGSSTSASQEGILLNVPHGGFELVWEKMYKKQLFEYFKNELKCSDEKAKQLANEQYSAVDGLSNIQLSRTQEPDKPTNMLYVNTEGADEGN
;
A
#
# COMPACT_ATOMS: atom_id res chain seq x y z
N MET A 1 19.30 -10.74 -10.49
CA MET A 1 18.08 -10.44 -11.26
C MET A 1 18.22 -9.01 -11.79
N ARG A 2 18.06 -8.77 -13.09
CA ARG A 2 18.28 -7.44 -13.70
C ARG A 2 16.96 -6.68 -13.62
N THR A 3 16.84 -5.74 -12.69
CA THR A 3 15.67 -4.85 -12.62
C THR A 3 15.64 -3.97 -13.86
N SER A 4 14.62 -4.14 -14.69
CA SER A 4 14.40 -3.27 -15.84
C SER A 4 13.79 -1.97 -15.34
N TYR A 5 14.26 -0.82 -15.85
CA TYR A 5 13.69 0.49 -15.49
C TYR A 5 12.17 0.56 -15.80
N PHE A 6 11.70 -0.25 -16.74
CA PHE A 6 10.30 -0.35 -17.15
C PHE A 6 9.37 -0.97 -16.10
N ASP A 7 9.91 -1.64 -15.07
CA ASP A 7 9.09 -2.29 -14.05
C ASP A 7 8.60 -1.29 -12.98
N VAL A 8 9.20 -0.09 -12.90
CA VAL A 8 8.90 0.90 -11.86
C VAL A 8 7.59 1.62 -12.16
N VAL A 9 6.74 1.74 -11.13
CA VAL A 9 5.45 2.42 -11.19
C VAL A 9 5.39 3.47 -10.09
N ASP A 10 4.95 4.67 -10.46
CA ASP A 10 4.84 5.79 -9.54
C ASP A 10 3.44 5.90 -8.93
N ILE A 11 3.40 6.41 -7.70
CA ILE A 11 2.17 6.73 -6.97
C ILE A 11 1.71 8.12 -7.42
N VAL A 12 0.49 8.22 -7.97
CA VAL A 12 -0.11 9.49 -8.40
C VAL A 12 -1.08 10.07 -7.37
N ALA A 13 -1.63 9.22 -6.52
CA ALA A 13 -2.41 9.61 -5.36
C ALA A 13 -2.36 8.50 -4.30
N ASP A 14 -2.61 8.88 -3.05
CA ASP A 14 -2.55 7.98 -1.91
C ASP A 14 -3.56 8.36 -0.82
N GLY A 15 -3.78 7.43 0.09
CA GLY A 15 -4.59 7.60 1.29
C GLY A 15 -4.55 6.34 2.16
N SER A 16 -5.50 6.24 3.08
CA SER A 16 -5.73 5.02 3.85
C SER A 16 -7.22 4.75 3.99
N VAL A 17 -7.56 3.47 4.06
CA VAL A 17 -8.92 2.97 4.23
C VAL A 17 -8.95 2.14 5.51
N GLY A 18 -9.81 2.52 6.43
CA GLY A 18 -10.09 1.73 7.63
C GLY A 18 -11.48 1.11 7.52
N SER A 19 -11.58 -0.18 7.82
CA SER A 19 -12.86 -0.87 7.91
C SER A 19 -12.85 -1.82 9.11
N PRO A 20 -13.87 -1.81 9.99
CA PRO A 20 -13.96 -2.79 11.08
C PRO A 20 -14.01 -4.24 10.61
N LEU A 21 -14.30 -4.46 9.32
CA LEU A 21 -14.43 -5.78 8.74
C LEU A 21 -13.10 -6.29 8.18
N GLN A 22 -12.24 -5.39 7.66
CA GLN A 22 -11.00 -5.75 6.95
C GLN A 22 -9.76 -5.54 7.81
N ALA A 23 -8.69 -6.29 7.54
CA ALA A 23 -7.37 -6.14 8.18
C ALA A 23 -7.44 -5.99 9.72
N ASN A 24 -8.33 -6.74 10.37
CA ASN A 24 -8.58 -6.67 11.82
C ASN A 24 -8.88 -5.25 12.34
N GLY A 25 -9.57 -4.43 11.54
CA GLY A 25 -9.90 -3.05 11.89
C GLY A 25 -8.75 -2.06 11.70
N LEU A 26 -7.57 -2.51 11.24
CA LEU A 26 -6.42 -1.63 10.99
C LEU A 26 -6.65 -0.76 9.76
N GLN A 27 -5.94 0.37 9.72
CA GLN A 27 -5.88 1.18 8.52
C GLN A 27 -5.00 0.52 7.48
N VAL A 28 -5.56 0.27 6.30
CA VAL A 28 -4.84 -0.25 5.15
C VAL A 28 -4.47 0.92 4.24
N PRO A 29 -3.19 1.10 3.88
CA PRO A 29 -2.80 2.12 2.91
C PRO A 29 -3.39 1.81 1.53
N ALA A 30 -3.83 2.85 0.85
CA ALA A 30 -4.43 2.79 -0.47
C ALA A 30 -3.62 3.65 -1.44
N LEU A 31 -3.22 3.06 -2.57
CA LEU A 31 -2.34 3.68 -3.55
C LEU A 31 -3.02 3.73 -4.91
N VAL A 32 -2.79 4.81 -5.62
CA VAL A 32 -3.23 5.00 -7.00
C VAL A 32 -1.98 5.04 -7.85
N LEU A 33 -1.84 4.09 -8.76
CA LEU A 33 -0.63 3.86 -9.54
C LEU A 33 -0.78 4.46 -10.94
N ASP A 34 0.26 5.12 -11.46
CA ASP A 34 0.30 5.56 -12.86
C ASP A 34 0.45 4.36 -13.79
N THR A 35 -0.65 3.92 -14.41
CA THR A 35 -0.65 2.83 -15.39
C THR A 35 -0.58 3.33 -16.83
N SER A 36 -0.45 4.63 -17.07
CA SER A 36 -0.53 5.23 -18.42
C SER A 36 0.52 4.73 -19.41
N GLN A 37 1.66 4.23 -18.91
CA GLN A 37 2.74 3.63 -19.69
C GLN A 37 2.91 2.12 -19.42
N ARG A 38 1.93 1.50 -18.76
CA ARG A 38 1.94 0.09 -18.30
C ARG A 38 0.61 -0.59 -18.65
N PRO A 39 0.32 -0.79 -19.95
CA PRO A 39 -0.90 -1.48 -20.38
C PRO A 39 -1.02 -2.90 -19.80
N ASP A 40 0.12 -3.53 -19.52
CA ASP A 40 0.19 -4.83 -18.85
C ASP A 40 -0.36 -4.80 -17.41
N LEU A 41 -0.24 -3.67 -16.71
CA LEU A 41 -0.87 -3.48 -15.39
C LEU A 41 -2.35 -3.15 -15.50
N ASP A 42 -2.75 -2.40 -16.53
CA ASP A 42 -4.19 -2.21 -16.82
C ASP A 42 -4.88 -3.56 -17.06
N ASP A 43 -4.24 -4.48 -17.78
CA ASP A 43 -4.74 -5.85 -17.98
C ASP A 43 -4.86 -6.61 -16.67
N VAL A 44 -3.93 -6.45 -15.72
CA VAL A 44 -4.02 -7.04 -14.37
C VAL A 44 -5.23 -6.52 -13.61
N PHE A 45 -5.40 -5.20 -13.54
CA PHE A 45 -6.54 -4.58 -12.86
C PHE A 45 -7.86 -5.03 -13.48
N HIS A 46 -7.92 -5.04 -14.81
CA HIS A 46 -9.10 -5.48 -15.53
C HIS A 46 -9.40 -6.96 -15.31
N ALA A 47 -8.39 -7.84 -15.33
CA ALA A 47 -8.60 -9.26 -15.12
C ALA A 47 -9.09 -9.57 -13.69
N HIS A 48 -8.58 -8.88 -12.66
CA HIS A 48 -9.03 -9.05 -11.27
C HIS A 48 -10.42 -8.46 -11.01
N SER A 49 -10.94 -7.59 -11.88
CA SER A 49 -12.29 -7.03 -11.71
C SER A 49 -13.41 -8.01 -12.08
N PHE A 50 -13.08 -9.13 -12.74
CA PHE A 50 -14.03 -10.19 -13.03
C PHE A 50 -14.14 -11.19 -11.86
N ASP A 51 -15.36 -11.39 -11.35
CA ASP A 51 -15.66 -12.25 -10.20
C ASP A 51 -15.08 -13.68 -10.27
N HIS A 52 -14.91 -14.24 -11.47
CA HIS A 52 -14.38 -15.59 -11.69
C HIS A 52 -12.84 -15.67 -11.80
N LEU A 53 -12.16 -14.52 -11.88
CA LEU A 53 -10.70 -14.37 -11.97
C LEU A 53 -10.12 -13.56 -10.80
N ASN A 54 -10.96 -13.20 -9.82
CA ASN A 54 -10.60 -12.35 -8.68
C ASN A 54 -9.60 -13.00 -7.70
N ASN A 55 -9.40 -14.32 -7.81
CA ASN A 55 -8.37 -15.05 -7.06
C ASN A 55 -7.09 -15.14 -7.89
N GLY A 56 -6.25 -14.11 -7.81
CA GLY A 56 -4.92 -14.10 -8.39
C GLY A 56 -3.85 -14.62 -7.42
N ASP A 57 -2.74 -15.09 -7.99
CA ASP A 57 -1.54 -15.43 -7.23
C ASP A 57 -0.59 -14.22 -7.31
N VAL A 58 -0.35 -13.57 -6.17
CA VAL A 58 0.50 -12.37 -6.10
C VAL A 58 1.55 -12.52 -5.01
N ARG A 59 2.82 -12.29 -5.37
CA ARG A 59 3.94 -12.26 -4.41
C ARG A 59 4.49 -10.86 -4.26
N THR A 60 4.67 -10.44 -3.02
CA THR A 60 5.21 -9.12 -2.68
C THR A 60 6.54 -9.24 -1.92
N ILE A 61 7.50 -8.37 -2.24
CA ILE A 61 8.81 -8.32 -1.56
C ILE A 61 9.23 -6.86 -1.39
N TRP A 62 9.60 -6.48 -0.18
CA TRP A 62 10.20 -5.17 0.08
C TRP A 62 11.67 -5.13 -0.32
N SER A 63 12.07 -3.99 -0.89
CA SER A 63 13.44 -3.66 -1.23
C SER A 63 13.73 -2.21 -0.86
N SER A 64 15.00 -1.86 -0.64
CA SER A 64 15.40 -0.48 -0.40
C SER A 64 16.60 -0.09 -1.27
N GLN A 65 16.65 1.18 -1.66
CA GLN A 65 17.83 1.71 -2.32
C GLN A 65 18.99 1.77 -1.32
N THR A 66 20.23 1.56 -1.77
CA THR A 66 21.44 1.62 -0.93
C THR A 66 21.59 2.94 -0.16
N ASN A 67 21.17 4.08 -0.75
CA ASN A 67 21.21 5.39 -0.10
C ASN A 67 20.01 5.64 0.84
N GLY A 68 19.00 4.75 0.82
CA GLY A 68 17.76 4.83 1.58
C GLY A 68 16.77 5.91 1.14
N ARG A 69 16.93 6.53 -0.05
CA ARG A 69 16.06 7.63 -0.52
C ARG A 69 14.69 7.17 -1.03
N TRP A 70 14.55 5.91 -1.38
CA TRP A 70 13.27 5.29 -1.68
C TRP A 70 13.27 3.82 -1.26
N VAL A 71 12.06 3.33 -1.02
CA VAL A 71 11.74 1.93 -0.77
C VAL A 71 10.91 1.43 -1.94
N GLY A 72 11.16 0.19 -2.38
CA GLY A 72 10.39 -0.45 -3.44
C GLY A 72 9.58 -1.59 -2.86
N LEU A 73 8.30 -1.68 -3.23
CA LEU A 73 7.55 -2.93 -3.12
C LEU A 73 7.55 -3.60 -4.48
N GLU A 74 8.29 -4.69 -4.61
CA GLU A 74 8.18 -5.55 -5.78
C GLU A 74 6.90 -6.36 -5.67
N VAL A 75 6.07 -6.31 -6.70
CA VAL A 75 4.81 -7.04 -6.83
C VAL A 75 4.91 -7.90 -8.07
N ASN A 76 4.84 -9.21 -7.89
CA ASN A 76 4.85 -10.18 -8.98
C ASN A 76 3.45 -10.80 -9.04
N PHE A 77 2.69 -10.42 -10.05
CA PHE A 77 1.42 -11.06 -10.40
C PHE A 77 1.76 -12.31 -11.20
N GLU A 78 1.35 -13.48 -10.73
CA GLU A 78 1.55 -14.76 -11.42
C GLU A 78 0.28 -15.20 -12.14
N ARG A 79 -0.89 -14.85 -11.59
CA ARG A 79 -2.22 -15.11 -12.16
C ARG A 79 -3.19 -13.98 -11.83
N PRO A 80 -4.24 -13.74 -12.64
CA PRO A 80 -4.51 -14.36 -13.94
C PRO A 80 -3.62 -13.83 -15.08
N VAL A 81 -2.95 -12.70 -14.87
CA VAL A 81 -2.03 -12.07 -15.83
C VAL A 81 -0.64 -12.02 -15.19
N GLU A 82 0.35 -12.61 -15.87
CA GLU A 82 1.74 -12.60 -15.41
C GLU A 82 2.38 -11.23 -15.69
N THR A 83 2.71 -10.48 -14.65
CA THR A 83 3.48 -9.24 -14.77
C THR A 83 4.18 -8.88 -13.47
N ARG A 84 5.11 -7.94 -13.55
CA ARG A 84 5.88 -7.42 -12.42
C ARG A 84 5.79 -5.91 -12.36
N ALA A 85 5.58 -5.40 -11.15
CA ALA A 85 5.68 -3.98 -10.84
C ALA A 85 6.63 -3.75 -9.66
N ILE A 86 7.29 -2.60 -9.65
CA ILE A 86 8.00 -2.09 -8.48
C ILE A 86 7.35 -0.76 -8.11
N ILE A 87 6.53 -0.78 -7.08
CA ILE A 87 5.90 0.43 -6.55
C ILE A 87 6.97 1.19 -5.79
N ARG A 88 7.29 2.41 -6.23
CA ARG A 88 8.34 3.23 -5.66
C ARG A 88 7.76 4.17 -4.60
N PHE A 89 8.31 4.09 -3.39
CA PHE A 89 7.99 4.96 -2.27
C PHE A 89 9.17 5.89 -1.98
N PRO A 90 9.21 7.10 -2.57
CA PRO A 90 10.11 8.16 -2.11
C PRO A 90 9.97 8.42 -0.60
N VAL A 91 11.08 8.38 0.12
CA VAL A 91 11.13 8.68 1.56
C VAL A 91 11.86 10.02 1.80
N PRO A 92 11.44 10.81 2.80
CA PRO A 92 10.49 10.45 3.85
C PRO A 92 9.01 10.56 3.47
N HIS A 93 8.67 11.10 2.30
CA HIS A 93 7.31 11.48 1.92
C HIS A 93 6.27 10.37 2.15
N TYR A 94 6.53 9.15 1.66
CA TYR A 94 5.62 8.01 1.81
C TYR A 94 5.92 7.09 3.01
N SER A 95 6.74 7.52 3.97
CA SER A 95 7.14 6.63 5.06
C SER A 95 5.95 6.21 5.94
N ALA A 96 4.95 7.08 6.12
CA ALA A 96 3.75 6.73 6.86
C ALA A 96 2.99 5.58 6.17
N LEU A 97 2.88 5.59 4.84
CA LEU A 97 2.23 4.51 4.09
C LEU A 97 3.01 3.20 4.14
N VAL A 98 4.33 3.26 4.02
CA VAL A 98 5.18 2.06 4.16
C VAL A 98 5.02 1.47 5.56
N HIS A 99 5.00 2.32 6.60
CA HIS A 99 4.78 1.84 7.96
C HIS A 99 3.38 1.24 8.15
N LEU A 100 2.33 1.88 7.63
CA LEU A 100 0.96 1.33 7.65
C LEU A 100 0.86 0.00 6.90
N ALA A 101 1.56 -0.15 5.77
CA ALA A 101 1.58 -1.39 5.00
C ALA A 101 2.21 -2.54 5.79
N LEU A 102 3.28 -2.26 6.52
CA LEU A 102 3.95 -3.25 7.38
C LEU A 102 3.09 -3.62 8.59
N SER A 103 2.43 -2.64 9.22
CA SER A 103 1.55 -2.87 10.39
C SER A 103 0.27 -3.62 10.01
N SER A 104 -0.36 -3.26 8.89
CA SER A 104 -1.58 -3.92 8.40
C SER A 104 -1.32 -5.18 7.56
N GLN A 105 -0.06 -5.45 7.20
CA GLN A 105 0.35 -6.51 6.27
C GLN A 105 -0.42 -6.45 4.94
N SER A 106 -0.83 -5.26 4.51
CA SER A 106 -1.73 -5.10 3.38
C SER A 106 -1.56 -3.76 2.69
N ILE A 107 -1.79 -3.74 1.39
CA ILE A 107 -1.88 -2.51 0.59
C ILE A 107 -3.04 -2.69 -0.39
N ILE A 108 -3.88 -1.67 -0.53
CA ILE A 108 -4.84 -1.59 -1.63
C ILE A 108 -4.18 -0.79 -2.76
N ILE A 109 -4.20 -1.33 -3.98
CA ILE A 109 -3.77 -0.60 -5.17
C ILE A 109 -4.94 -0.38 -6.11
N HIS A 110 -4.94 0.76 -6.78
CA HIS A 110 -5.86 1.13 -7.86
C HIS A 110 -5.07 1.61 -9.06
N ARG A 111 -5.63 1.40 -10.25
CA ARG A 111 -5.14 2.06 -11.46
C ARG A 111 -5.47 3.55 -11.47
N GLY A 112 -4.64 4.32 -12.14
CA GLY A 112 -4.82 5.74 -12.36
C GLY A 112 -3.88 6.27 -13.44
N GLN A 113 -3.89 7.58 -13.62
CA GLN A 113 -3.08 8.30 -14.58
C GLN A 113 -2.56 9.59 -13.96
N PRO A 114 -1.57 10.29 -14.57
CA PRO A 114 -1.09 11.55 -14.05
C PRO A 114 -2.24 12.54 -13.81
N GLY A 115 -2.35 13.04 -12.59
CA GLY A 115 -3.42 13.96 -12.18
C GLY A 115 -4.68 13.30 -11.58
N SER A 116 -4.77 11.96 -11.57
CA SER A 116 -5.78 11.23 -10.80
C SER A 116 -5.74 11.65 -9.33
N LYS A 117 -6.91 11.80 -8.68
CA LYS A 117 -7.01 12.15 -7.26
C LYS A 117 -7.66 11.02 -6.48
N PHE A 118 -7.23 10.86 -5.23
CA PHE A 118 -7.80 9.86 -4.33
C PHE A 118 -9.33 9.98 -4.18
N LYS A 119 -9.85 11.22 -4.14
CA LYS A 119 -11.29 11.46 -4.05
C LYS A 119 -12.07 10.95 -5.26
N ASP A 120 -11.46 10.91 -6.44
CA ASP A 120 -12.13 10.46 -7.67
C ASP A 120 -12.33 8.94 -7.66
N ILE A 121 -11.69 8.26 -6.71
CA ILE A 121 -11.66 6.81 -6.54
C ILE A 121 -12.53 6.39 -5.36
N TYR A 122 -12.42 7.12 -4.25
CA TYR A 122 -13.03 6.72 -2.97
C TYR A 122 -14.26 7.52 -2.57
N LEU A 123 -14.56 8.67 -3.19
CA LEU A 123 -15.73 9.48 -2.84
C LEU A 123 -16.84 9.37 -3.90
N PRO A 124 -18.12 9.49 -3.49
CA PRO A 124 -19.21 9.55 -4.44
C PRO A 124 -19.13 10.79 -5.34
N THR A 125 -19.60 10.68 -6.58
CA THR A 125 -19.76 11.84 -7.47
C THR A 125 -20.95 12.71 -7.04
N GLU A 126 -20.91 14.00 -7.36
CA GLU A 126 -21.92 14.99 -6.93
C GLU A 126 -23.36 14.67 -7.40
N ASP A 127 -23.49 13.88 -8.47
CA ASP A 127 -24.76 13.41 -9.03
C ASP A 127 -25.26 12.09 -8.37
N GLY A 128 -24.51 11.55 -7.41
CA GLY A 128 -24.83 10.30 -6.71
C GLY A 128 -24.77 9.05 -7.60
N SER A 129 -24.32 9.18 -8.86
CA SER A 129 -24.29 8.07 -9.83
C SER A 129 -23.09 7.15 -9.64
N SER A 130 -22.01 7.65 -9.02
CA SER A 130 -20.89 6.85 -8.55
C SER A 130 -21.01 6.68 -7.04
N THR A 131 -21.44 5.49 -6.61
CA THR A 131 -21.08 4.96 -5.28
C THR A 131 -20.28 3.69 -5.52
N SER A 132 -18.96 3.76 -5.32
CA SER A 132 -18.07 2.64 -4.98
C SER A 132 -18.18 1.30 -5.76
N ALA A 133 -18.62 1.29 -7.02
CA ALA A 133 -18.93 0.03 -7.73
C ALA A 133 -18.11 -0.26 -9.01
N SER A 134 -17.09 0.53 -9.38
CA SER A 134 -16.37 0.28 -10.65
C SER A 134 -14.84 0.40 -10.60
N GLN A 135 -14.24 0.57 -9.45
CA GLN A 135 -12.80 0.80 -9.40
C GLN A 135 -12.06 -0.45 -8.98
N GLU A 136 -11.70 -1.20 -10.02
CA GLU A 136 -10.77 -2.33 -10.09
C GLU A 136 -9.58 -2.10 -9.15
N GLY A 137 -9.77 -2.46 -7.88
CA GLY A 137 -8.80 -2.30 -6.82
C GLY A 137 -8.34 -3.68 -6.38
N ILE A 138 -7.05 -3.82 -6.14
CA ILE A 138 -6.47 -5.10 -5.73
C ILE A 138 -5.94 -4.94 -4.32
N LEU A 139 -6.41 -5.79 -3.41
CA LEU A 139 -5.84 -5.92 -2.08
C LEU A 139 -4.63 -6.86 -2.15
N LEU A 140 -3.45 -6.30 -1.92
CA LEU A 140 -2.19 -7.03 -1.86
C LEU A 140 -1.90 -7.46 -0.43
N ASN A 141 -1.59 -8.74 -0.24
CA ASN A 141 -0.96 -9.21 0.99
C ASN A 141 0.51 -8.79 1.02
N VAL A 142 0.98 -8.29 2.16
CA VAL A 142 2.37 -7.86 2.39
C VAL A 142 2.89 -8.66 3.58
N PRO A 143 3.43 -9.87 3.35
CA PRO A 143 3.83 -10.75 4.42
C PRO A 143 5.06 -10.21 5.15
N HIS A 144 5.21 -10.63 6.41
CA HIS A 144 6.43 -10.36 7.16
C HIS A 144 7.63 -11.02 6.48
N GLY A 145 8.55 -10.18 6.00
CA GLY A 145 9.72 -10.59 5.23
C GLY A 145 11.06 -10.23 5.89
N GLY A 146 11.02 -9.68 7.11
CA GLY A 146 12.21 -9.21 7.84
C GLY A 146 12.62 -7.78 7.48
N PHE A 147 11.95 -7.15 6.52
CA PHE A 147 12.16 -5.73 6.19
C PHE A 147 11.81 -4.80 7.36
N GLU A 148 10.83 -5.20 8.18
CA GLU A 148 10.40 -4.52 9.41
C GLU A 148 11.57 -4.28 10.37
N LEU A 149 12.50 -5.24 10.44
CA LEU A 149 13.66 -5.19 11.33
C LEU A 149 14.62 -4.04 10.98
N VAL A 150 14.63 -3.62 9.72
CA VAL A 150 15.48 -2.51 9.23
C VAL A 150 14.68 -1.24 8.98
N TRP A 151 13.36 -1.33 8.86
CA TRP A 151 12.47 -0.23 8.50
C TRP A 151 12.53 0.91 9.52
N GLU A 152 12.38 0.64 10.82
CA GLU A 152 12.39 1.69 11.86
C GLU A 152 13.64 2.56 11.79
N LYS A 153 14.81 1.91 11.71
CA LYS A 153 16.10 2.60 11.63
C LYS A 153 16.20 3.44 10.36
N MET A 154 15.74 2.90 9.23
CA MET A 154 15.74 3.62 7.96
C MET A 154 14.79 4.82 8.00
N TYR A 155 13.57 4.63 8.50
CA TYR A 155 12.57 5.69 8.60
C TYR A 155 13.07 6.84 9.49
N LYS A 156 13.53 6.55 10.72
CA LYS A 156 14.09 7.57 11.62
C LYS A 156 15.28 8.31 11.00
N LYS A 157 16.15 7.59 10.28
CA LYS A 157 17.27 8.22 9.54
C LYS A 157 16.77 9.18 8.47
N GLN A 158 15.82 8.78 7.62
CA GLN A 158 15.32 9.65 6.55
C GLN A 158 14.57 10.87 7.09
N LEU A 159 13.82 10.73 8.18
CA LEU A 159 13.22 11.87 8.87
C LEU A 159 14.27 12.83 9.41
N PHE A 160 15.33 12.31 10.06
CA PHE A 160 16.43 13.13 10.55
C PHE A 160 17.09 13.92 9.41
N GLU A 161 17.44 13.24 8.30
CA GLU A 161 18.06 13.89 7.14
C GLU A 161 17.13 14.95 6.52
N TYR A 162 15.82 14.71 6.47
CA TYR A 162 14.85 15.70 6.00
C TYR A 162 14.76 16.93 6.91
N PHE A 163 14.59 16.73 8.23
CA PHE A 163 14.54 17.85 9.18
C PHE A 163 15.84 18.67 9.20
N LYS A 164 16.98 17.99 9.09
CA LYS A 164 18.30 18.63 9.05
C LYS A 164 18.56 19.36 7.73
N ASN A 165 18.36 18.70 6.60
CA ASN A 165 18.81 19.20 5.30
C ASN A 165 17.76 20.06 4.60
N GLU A 166 16.49 19.69 4.67
CA GLU A 166 15.40 20.41 4.00
C GLU A 166 14.83 21.51 4.90
N LEU A 167 14.57 21.19 6.17
CA LEU A 167 14.01 22.15 7.14
C LEU A 167 15.05 22.91 7.97
N LYS A 168 16.34 22.67 7.73
CA LYS A 168 17.48 23.38 8.37
C LYS A 168 17.43 23.41 9.90
N CYS A 169 16.89 22.36 10.53
CA CYS A 169 16.89 22.21 11.98
C CYS A 169 18.29 21.91 12.53
N SER A 170 18.55 22.25 13.80
CA SER A 170 19.75 21.76 14.49
C SER A 170 19.73 20.24 14.64
N ASP A 171 20.90 19.61 14.80
CA ASP A 171 21.00 18.15 14.96
C ASP A 171 20.16 17.62 16.13
N GLU A 172 20.12 18.33 17.26
CA GLU A 172 19.30 17.96 18.41
C GLU A 172 17.82 18.05 18.09
N LYS A 173 17.38 19.15 17.47
CA LYS A 173 15.97 19.35 17.12
C LYS A 173 15.50 18.38 16.04
N ALA A 174 16.34 18.11 15.03
CA ALA A 174 16.05 17.14 13.97
C ALA A 174 15.88 15.72 14.52
N LYS A 175 16.72 15.29 15.47
CA LYS A 175 16.58 13.99 16.15
C LYS A 175 15.30 13.92 16.96
N GLN A 176 14.97 14.97 17.70
CA GLN A 176 13.73 15.05 18.47
C GLN A 176 12.51 14.91 17.55
N LEU A 177 12.42 15.74 16.51
CA LEU A 177 11.30 15.73 15.57
C LEU A 177 11.18 14.39 14.81
N ALA A 178 12.30 13.76 14.44
CA ALA A 178 12.29 12.45 13.80
C ALA A 178 11.68 11.37 14.71
N ASN A 179 12.01 11.37 16.00
CA ASN A 179 11.44 10.44 16.95
C ASN A 179 9.96 10.74 17.23
N GLU A 180 9.59 12.02 17.40
CA GLU A 180 8.20 12.43 17.62
C GLU A 180 7.30 12.02 16.44
N GLN A 181 7.75 12.30 15.21
CA GLN A 181 7.00 11.93 14.00
C GLN A 181 6.88 10.41 13.84
N TYR A 182 7.97 9.66 14.10
CA TYR A 182 7.92 8.19 14.06
C TYR A 182 6.90 7.66 15.07
N SER A 183 6.98 8.10 16.33
CA SER A 183 6.07 7.65 17.39
C SER A 183 4.62 8.01 17.12
N ALA A 184 4.36 9.18 16.51
CA ALA A 184 3.01 9.56 16.11
C ALA A 184 2.43 8.60 15.04
N VAL A 185 3.23 8.27 14.03
CA VAL A 185 2.83 7.34 12.97
C VAL A 185 2.66 5.91 13.49
N ASP A 186 3.57 5.47 14.37
CA ASP A 186 3.49 4.18 15.04
C ASP A 186 2.20 4.05 15.86
N GLY A 187 1.86 5.08 16.64
CA GLY A 187 0.60 5.16 17.37
C GLY A 187 -0.63 5.11 16.46
N LEU A 188 -0.62 5.83 15.34
CA LEU A 188 -1.72 5.82 14.36
C LEU A 188 -1.89 4.45 13.68
N SER A 189 -0.80 3.76 13.37
CA SER A 189 -0.84 2.47 12.68
C SER A 189 -1.48 1.36 13.50
N ASN A 190 -1.49 1.51 14.83
CA ASN A 190 -2.06 0.56 15.77
C ASN A 190 -3.53 0.87 16.13
N ILE A 191 -4.12 1.93 15.55
CA ILE A 191 -5.54 2.23 15.78
C ILE A 191 -6.39 1.19 15.05
N GLN A 192 -7.17 0.42 15.82
CA GLN A 192 -8.13 -0.54 15.32
C GLN A 192 -9.56 0.02 15.42
N LEU A 193 -10.25 0.02 14.29
CA LEU A 193 -11.68 0.28 14.25
C LEU A 193 -12.42 -0.94 14.80
N SER A 194 -13.03 -0.77 15.97
CA SER A 194 -13.89 -1.80 16.56
C SER A 194 -15.29 -1.75 15.96
N ARG A 195 -15.90 -2.92 15.75
CA ARG A 195 -17.32 -2.99 15.36
C ARG A 195 -18.17 -2.55 16.54
N THR A 196 -18.87 -1.42 16.43
CA THR A 196 -20.01 -1.13 17.29
C THR A 196 -21.09 -2.16 16.92
N GLN A 197 -21.62 -2.91 17.89
CA GLN A 197 -22.68 -3.89 17.62
C GLN A 197 -23.91 -3.18 17.03
N GLU A 198 -24.07 -3.23 15.71
CA GLU A 198 -25.33 -2.99 15.02
C GLU A 198 -25.74 -4.27 14.26
N PRO A 199 -27.04 -4.61 14.26
CA PRO A 199 -27.55 -5.91 13.82
C PRO A 199 -27.33 -6.14 12.33
N ASP A 200 -27.06 -7.41 12.00
CA ASP A 200 -26.54 -7.92 10.73
C ASP A 200 -27.16 -7.31 9.47
N LYS A 201 -26.29 -6.71 8.64
CA LYS A 201 -26.46 -6.69 7.19
C LYS A 201 -25.26 -7.40 6.55
N PRO A 202 -25.48 -8.33 5.62
CA PRO A 202 -24.39 -8.99 4.92
C PRO A 202 -23.70 -7.98 3.98
N THR A 203 -22.43 -7.70 4.21
CA THR A 203 -21.57 -6.94 3.30
C THR A 203 -20.84 -7.92 2.39
N ASN A 204 -21.13 -7.88 1.09
CA ASN A 204 -20.39 -8.61 0.08
C ASN A 204 -19.03 -7.93 -0.15
N MET A 205 -18.00 -8.38 0.57
CA MET A 205 -16.62 -8.27 0.13
C MET A 205 -15.92 -9.60 0.46
N LEU A 206 -15.36 -10.23 -0.57
CA LEU A 206 -14.74 -11.54 -0.50
C LEU A 206 -13.25 -11.39 -0.17
N TYR A 207 -12.81 -12.12 0.85
CA TYR A 207 -11.42 -12.17 1.30
C TYR A 207 -10.65 -13.21 0.49
N VAL A 208 -9.43 -12.88 0.06
CA VAL A 208 -8.47 -13.84 -0.48
C VAL A 208 -7.61 -14.34 0.69
N ASN A 209 -7.91 -15.55 1.19
CA ASN A 209 -7.03 -16.26 2.12
C ASN A 209 -5.98 -17.04 1.33
N THR A 210 -4.73 -16.93 1.76
CA THR A 210 -3.66 -17.85 1.38
C THR A 210 -3.41 -18.78 2.57
N GLU A 211 -4.02 -19.96 2.56
CA GLU A 211 -3.62 -21.05 3.45
C GLU A 211 -3.36 -22.33 2.65
N GLY A 212 -2.14 -22.85 2.80
CA GLY A 212 -1.89 -24.27 3.01
C GLY A 212 -1.87 -25.17 1.78
N ALA A 213 -0.74 -25.19 1.07
CA ALA A 213 -0.26 -26.43 0.50
C ALA A 213 0.29 -27.33 1.63
N ASP A 214 -0.06 -28.61 1.55
CA ASP A 214 0.38 -29.81 2.29
C ASP A 214 -0.19 -30.11 3.69
N GLU A 215 -0.94 -31.23 3.81
CA GLU A 215 -0.44 -32.52 4.36
C GLU A 215 -1.49 -33.66 4.27
N GLY A 216 -1.15 -34.78 3.61
CA GLY A 216 -1.68 -36.16 3.81
C GLY A 216 -3.12 -36.47 3.35
N ASN A 217 -3.43 -37.54 2.62
CA ASN A 217 -2.84 -38.89 2.50
C ASN A 217 -3.35 -39.54 1.20
#